data_AF-X1LMD0-F1
#
_entry.id   AF-X1LMD0-F1
#
_cell.length_a   1.000
_cell.length_b   1.000
_cell.length_c   1.000
_cell.angle_alpha   90.00
_cell.angle_beta   90.00
_cell.angle_gamma   90.00
#
_symmetry.space_group_name_H-M   'P 1'
#
loop_
_entity.id
_entity.type
_entity.pdbx_description
1 polymer ?
#
loop_
_entity_poly.entity_id
_entity_poly.type
_entity_poly.pdbx_seq_one_letter_code
_entity_poly.pdbx_strand_id
1 'polypeptide(L)' 'EANTLGNLGVLYQKLGKIKEAIEHYQKATEIHKRINNLKGEADNLGNIGILFNKLK' A
#
# COMPACT_ATOMS: atom_id res chain seq x y z
N GLU A 1 -7.42 -9.73 5.26
CA GLU A 1 -6.63 -8.70 5.95
C GLU A 1 -5.78 -7.86 4.99
N ALA A 2 -4.89 -8.47 4.19
CA ALA A 2 -4.03 -7.72 3.24
C ALA A 2 -4.82 -6.83 2.26
N ASN A 3 -5.83 -7.39 1.59
CA ASN A 3 -6.68 -6.61 0.66
C ASN A 3 -7.41 -5.45 1.36
N THR A 4 -7.84 -5.65 2.61
CA THR A 4 -8.49 -4.61 3.41
C THR A 4 -7.52 -3.47 3.72
N LEU A 5 -6.28 -3.80 4.08
CA LEU A 5 -5.22 -2.81 4.30
C LEU A 5 -4.85 -2.09 3.01
N GLY A 6 -4.73 -2.80 1.88
CA GLY A 6 -4.52 -2.17 0.58
C GLY A 6 -5.64 -1.19 0.22
N ASN A 7 -6.90 -1.56 0.47
CA ASN A 7 -8.05 -0.68 0.24
C ASN A 7 -8.06 0.55 1.17
N LEU A 8 -7.61 0.41 2.42
CA LEU A 8 -7.40 1.56 3.30
C LEU A 8 -6.29 2.47 2.75
N GLY A 9 -5.19 1.90 2.23
CA GLY A 9 -4.14 2.64 1.53
C GLY A 9 -4.70 3.50 0.39
N VAL A 10 -5.57 2.92 -0.45
CA VAL A 10 -6.27 3.65 -1.53
C VAL A 10 -7.14 4.77 -0.97
N LEU A 11 -7.90 4.52 0.11
CA LEU A 11 -8.76 5.51 0.73
C LEU A 11 -7.94 6.71 1.25
N TYR A 12 -6.88 6.46 2.01
CA TYR A 12 -6.02 7.53 2.54
C TYR A 12 -5.28 8.29 1.44
N GLN A 13 -4.86 7.60 0.38
CA GLN A 13 -4.31 8.24 -0.82
C GLN A 13 -5.30 9.22 -1.43
N LYS A 14 -6.58 8.84 -1.56
CA LYS A 14 -7.63 9.72 -2.10
C LYS A 14 -7.94 10.91 -1.18
N LEU A 15 -7.73 10.76 0.12
CA LEU A 15 -7.87 11.82 1.12
C LEU A 15 -6.65 12.75 1.21
N GLY A 16 -5.60 12.54 0.40
CA GLY A 16 -4.36 13.30 0.46
C GLY A 16 -3.47 12.96 1.66
N LYS A 17 -3.86 11.96 2.46
CA LYS A 17 -3.13 11.47 3.64
C LYS A 17 -2.06 10.48 3.21
N ILE A 18 -1.00 10.99 2.58
CA ILE A 18 0.00 10.17 1.90
C ILE A 18 0.76 9.27 2.88
N LYS A 19 1.10 9.75 4.08
CA LYS A 19 1.86 8.96 5.06
C LYS A 19 1.04 7.77 5.57
N GLU A 20 -0.21 8.00 5.94
CA GLU A 20 -1.13 6.94 6.36
C GLU A 20 -1.37 5.92 5.23
N ALA A 21 -1.49 6.39 3.98
CA ALA A 21 -1.62 5.51 2.82
C ALA A 21 -0.42 4.56 2.67
N ILE A 22 0.81 5.08 2.79
CA ILE A 22 2.04 4.29 2.72
C ILE A 22 2.06 3.24 3.84
N GLU A 23 1.71 3.62 5.08
CA GLU A 23 1.70 2.68 6.21
C GLU A 23 0.75 1.50 5.97
N HIS A 24 -0.44 1.75 5.43
CA HIS A 24 -1.40 0.70 5.14
C HIS A 24 -0.96 -0.21 3.98
N TYR A 25 -0.37 0.35 2.92
CA TYR A 25 0.21 -0.47 1.86
C TYR A 25 1.39 -1.31 2.35
N GLN A 26 2.24 -0.80 3.26
CA GLN A 26 3.34 -1.56 3.85
C GLN A 26 2.85 -2.75 4.68
N LYS A 27 1.85 -2.54 5.55
CA LYS A 27 1.21 -3.63 6.31
C LYS A 27 0.59 -4.67 5.39
N ALA A 28 -0.05 -4.25 4.31
CA ALA A 28 -0.58 -5.16 3.30
C ALA A 28 0.54 -5.99 2.64
N THR A 29 1.63 -5.33 2.24
CA THR A 29 2.82 -5.97 1.65
C THR A 29 3.42 -7.05 2.55
N GLU A 30 3.57 -6.81 3.86
CA GLU A 30 4.09 -7.82 4.78
C GLU A 30 3.23 -9.09 4.82
N ILE A 31 1.89 -8.94 4.77
CA ILE A 31 0.99 -10.08 4.72
C ILE A 31 1.10 -10.80 3.37
N HIS A 32 1.12 -10.07 2.25
CA HIS A 32 1.30 -10.65 0.91
C HIS A 32 2.60 -11.45 0.82
N LYS A 33 3.70 -10.93 1.37
CA LYS A 33 4.99 -11.60 1.45
C LYS A 33 4.93 -12.89 2.28
N ARG A 34 4.29 -12.87 3.45
CA ARG A 34 4.13 -14.05 4.33
C ARG A 34 3.37 -15.20 3.66
N ILE A 35 2.44 -14.89 2.77
CA ILE A 35 1.63 -15.89 2.05
C ILE A 35 2.13 -16.18 0.62
N ASN A 36 3.31 -15.68 0.24
CA ASN A 36 3.87 -15.76 -1.11
C ASN A 36 2.95 -15.22 -2.24
N ASN A 37 2.11 -14.24 -1.93
CA ASN A 37 1.30 -13.56 -2.94
C ASN A 37 2.10 -12.40 -3.56
N LEU A 38 2.99 -12.76 -4.48
CA LEU A 38 3.89 -11.84 -5.17
C LEU A 38 3.15 -10.75 -5.97
N LYS A 39 1.97 -11.07 -6.51
CA LYS A 39 1.17 -10.09 -7.27
C LYS A 39 0.71 -8.95 -6.36
N GLY A 40 0.11 -9.27 -5.22
CA GLY A 40 -0.38 -8.22 -4.32
C GLY A 40 0.74 -7.47 -3.61
N GLU A 41 1.91 -8.09 -3.39
CA GLU A 41 3.12 -7.38 -2.97
C GLU A 41 3.55 -6.34 -4.02
N ALA A 42 3.63 -6.75 -5.30
CA ALA A 42 4.01 -5.85 -6.39
C ALA A 42 3.01 -4.69 -6.57
N ASP A 43 1.70 -4.97 -6.49
CA ASP A 43 0.64 -3.96 -6.59
C ASP A 43 0.79 -2.89 -5.48
N ASN A 44 1.02 -3.32 -4.23
CA ASN A 44 1.20 -2.40 -3.10
C ASN A 44 2.51 -1.60 -3.21
N LEU A 45 3.62 -2.23 -3.63
CA LEU A 45 4.90 -1.54 -3.85
C LEU A 45 4.81 -0.50 -4.96
N GLY A 46 4.08 -0.80 -6.05
CA GLY A 46 3.81 0.16 -7.13
C GLY A 46 3.05 1.38 -6.62
N ASN A 47 2.01 1.16 -5.80
CA ASN A 47 1.26 2.25 -5.18
C ASN A 47 2.14 3.10 -4.25
N ILE A 48 2.99 2.48 -3.44
CA ILE A 48 3.95 3.18 -2.57
C ILE A 48 4.92 4.05 -3.40
N GLY A 49 5.44 3.53 -4.52
CA GLY A 49 6.31 4.30 -5.41
C GLY A 49 5.64 5.55 -5.99
N ILE A 50 4.37 5.43 -6.42
CA ILE A 50 3.55 6.56 -6.88
C ILE A 50 3.39 7.60 -5.75
N LEU A 51 3.18 7.15 -4.52
CA LEU A 51 3.00 8.03 -3.37
C LEU A 51 4.28 8.77 -2.98
N PHE A 52 5.44 8.11 -3.02
CA PHE A 52 6.73 8.78 -2.78
C PHE A 52 7.02 9.87 -3.80
N ASN A 53 6.64 9.69 -5.07
CA ASN A 53 6.75 10.75 -6.08
C ASN A 53 5.88 11.97 -5.78
N LYS A 54 4.81 11.83 -4.99
CA LYS A 54 3.95 12.95 -4.56
C LYS A 54 4.44 13.68 -3.31
N LEU A 55 5.44 13.13 -2.60
CA LEU A 55 6.06 13.75 -1.42
C LEU A 55 7.30 14.59 -1.76
N LYS A 56 7.80 14.48 -3.00
CA LYS A 56 8.82 15.38 -3.57
C LYS A 56 8.18 16.67 -4.05
#